data_AF-A0A2S9KE80-F1
#
_entry.id   AF-A0A2S9KE80-F1
#
_cell.length_a   1.000
_cell.length_b   1.000
_cell.length_c   1.000
_cell.angle_alpha   90.00
_cell.angle_beta   90.00
_cell.angle_gamma   90.00
#
_symmetry.space_group_name_H-M   'P 1'
#
loop_
_entity.id
_entity.type
_entity.pdbx_description
1 polymer ?
#
loop_
_entity_poly.entity_id
_entity_poly.type
_entity_poly.pdbx_seq_one_letter_code
_entity_poly.pdbx_strand_id
1 'polypeptide(L)'
;MTTQLTMTGDDWISDRDRTRQKKAIAARRDAGLKAAKALEKAAEALNDYLRACRECQDGSDDSKMGAGDGRRVLIGNMTEYMGWLHWKHDAERGTA
;
A
#
# COMPACT_ATOMS: atom_id res chain seq x y z
N MET A 1 -23.66 51.86 -1.36
CA MET A 1 -23.87 50.46 -1.74
C MET A 1 -22.70 49.67 -1.20
N THR A 2 -22.89 48.98 -0.08
CA THR A 2 -21.82 48.26 0.61
C THR A 2 -21.60 46.93 -0.10
N THR A 3 -20.48 46.82 -0.82
CA THR A 3 -20.07 45.58 -1.49
C THR A 3 -19.77 44.55 -0.41
N GLN A 4 -20.74 43.67 -0.15
CA GLN A 4 -20.59 42.53 0.74
C GLN A 4 -19.63 41.55 0.06
N LEU A 5 -18.34 41.62 0.39
CA LEU A 5 -17.37 40.59 -0.02
C LEU A 5 -17.83 39.28 0.62
N THR A 6 -18.46 38.43 -0.17
CA THR A 6 -18.69 37.03 0.17
C THR A 6 -17.34 36.32 0.19
N MET A 7 -16.64 36.38 1.33
CA MET A 7 -15.52 35.49 1.62
C MET A 7 -16.08 34.08 1.77
N THR A 8 -16.06 33.32 0.67
CA THR A 8 -16.40 31.90 0.66
C THR A 8 -15.45 31.14 1.58
N GLY A 9 -15.96 30.12 2.29
CA GLY A 9 -15.26 29.38 3.35
C GLY A 9 -13.87 28.81 2.99
N ASP A 10 -13.51 28.76 1.71
CA ASP A 10 -12.20 28.30 1.21
C ASP A 10 -11.04 29.29 1.45
N ASP A 11 -11.34 30.56 1.76
CA ASP A 11 -10.34 31.61 2.03
C ASP A 11 -9.78 31.56 3.47
N TRP A 12 -10.33 30.71 4.35
CA TRP A 12 -9.93 30.61 5.76
C TRP A 12 -8.82 29.59 6.03
N ILE A 13 -8.45 28.77 5.05
CA ILE A 13 -7.32 27.85 5.19
C ILE A 13 -6.03 28.63 4.93
N SER A 14 -5.25 28.84 5.99
CA SER A 14 -3.97 29.54 5.88
C SER A 14 -3.03 28.81 4.92
N ASP A 15 -2.15 29.53 4.23
CA ASP A 15 -1.13 28.91 3.36
C ASP A 15 -0.24 27.91 4.10
N ARG A 16 -0.07 28.10 5.41
CA ARG A 16 0.60 27.16 6.31
C ARG A 16 -0.16 25.84 6.38
N ASP A 17 -1.48 25.87 6.51
CA ASP A 17 -2.32 24.67 6.58
C ASP A 17 -2.36 23.94 5.24
N ARG A 18 -2.44 24.68 4.12
CA ARG A 18 -2.31 24.10 2.76
C ARG A 18 -0.97 23.38 2.60
N THR A 19 0.12 24.01 3.05
CA THR A 19 1.48 23.43 2.98
C THR A 19 1.60 22.19 3.87
N ARG A 20 1.06 22.24 5.09
CA ARG A 20 1.05 21.09 6.02
C ARG A 20 0.28 19.91 5.43
N GLN A 21 -0.88 20.17 4.82
CA GLN A 21 -1.71 19.16 4.19
C GLN A 21 -0.98 18.50 3.01
N LYS A 22 -0.36 19.29 2.12
CA LYS A 22 0.44 18.76 1.01
C LYS A 22 1.58 17.86 1.50
N LYS A 23 2.30 18.27 2.54
CA LYS A 23 3.37 17.46 3.16
C LYS A 23 2.83 16.15 3.75
N ALA A 24 1.69 16.20 4.45
CA ALA A 24 1.07 15.00 5.01
C ALA A 24 0.63 14.00 3.93
N ILE A 25 0.08 14.48 2.81
CA ILE A 25 -0.31 13.65 1.66
C ILE A 25 0.93 12.99 1.04
N ALA A 26 1.99 13.76 0.80
CA ALA A 26 3.25 13.22 0.29
C ALA A 26 3.85 12.17 1.23
N ALA A 27 3.87 12.43 2.53
CA ALA A 27 4.35 11.48 3.53
C ALA A 27 3.54 10.17 3.55
N ARG A 28 2.21 10.26 3.45
CA ARG A 28 1.33 9.09 3.33
C ARG A 28 1.66 8.27 2.08
N ARG A 29 1.83 8.92 0.94
CA ARG A 29 2.19 8.28 -0.33
C ARG A 29 3.52 7.54 -0.21
N ASP A 30 4.55 8.21 0.31
CA ASP A 30 5.87 7.61 0.46
C ASP A 30 5.85 6.43 1.45
N ALA A 31 5.04 6.51 2.51
CA ALA A 31 4.81 5.40 3.43
C ALA A 31 4.10 4.22 2.74
N GLY A 32 3.09 4.47 1.91
CA GLY A 32 2.38 3.45 1.14
C GLY A 32 3.30 2.71 0.16
N LEU A 33 4.14 3.43 -0.58
CA LEU A 33 5.12 2.82 -1.49
C LEU A 33 6.20 2.01 -0.75
N LYS A 34 6.64 2.49 0.42
CA LYS A 34 7.55 1.72 1.29
C LYS A 34 6.90 0.44 1.79
N ALA A 35 5.61 0.49 2.17
CA ALA A 35 4.86 -0.67 2.58
C ALA A 35 4.72 -1.68 1.42
N ALA A 36 4.39 -1.22 0.21
CA ALA A 36 4.31 -2.07 -0.98
C ALA A 36 5.62 -2.85 -1.23
N LYS A 37 6.76 -2.15 -1.19
CA LYS A 37 8.08 -2.78 -1.34
C LYS A 37 8.42 -3.77 -0.22
N ALA A 38 7.96 -3.53 1.00
CA ALA A 38 8.17 -4.45 2.11
C ALA A 38 7.32 -5.73 1.94
N LEU A 39 6.09 -5.59 1.45
CA LEU A 39 5.19 -6.71 1.16
C LEU A 39 5.74 -7.58 0.03
N GLU A 40 6.29 -6.98 -1.03
CA GLU A 40 6.98 -7.68 -2.12
C GLU A 40 8.07 -8.60 -1.57
N LYS A 41 9.01 -8.05 -0.79
CA LYS A 41 10.10 -8.81 -0.17
C LYS A 41 9.61 -9.90 0.77
N ALA A 42 8.55 -9.65 1.53
CA ALA A 42 7.97 -10.64 2.43
C ALA A 42 7.31 -11.79 1.66
N ALA A 43 6.62 -11.49 0.55
CA ALA A 43 6.05 -12.49 -0.34
C ALA A 43 7.13 -13.34 -1.03
N GLU A 44 8.24 -12.73 -1.48
CA GLU A 44 9.41 -13.44 -2.01
C GLU A 44 10.00 -14.40 -0.96
N ALA A 45 10.26 -13.91 0.26
CA ALA A 45 10.80 -14.73 1.34
C ALA A 45 9.89 -15.91 1.71
N LEU A 46 8.56 -15.72 1.70
CA LEU A 46 7.61 -16.80 1.93
C LEU A 46 7.57 -17.83 0.78
N ASN A 47 7.71 -17.37 -0.47
CA ASN A 47 7.82 -18.28 -1.61
C ASN A 47 9.10 -19.12 -1.53
N ASP A 48 10.22 -18.52 -1.16
CA ASP A 48 11.49 -19.24 -0.94
C ASP A 48 11.36 -20.26 0.19
N TYR A 49 10.69 -19.90 1.29
CA TYR A 49 10.39 -20.84 2.37
C TYR A 49 9.50 -22.01 1.91
N LEU A 50 8.44 -21.73 1.14
CA LEU A 50 7.60 -22.79 0.56
C LEU A 50 8.39 -23.72 -0.36
N ARG A 51 9.31 -23.19 -1.16
CA ARG A 51 10.20 -23.99 -1.99
C ARG A 51 11.07 -24.91 -1.12
N ALA A 52 11.68 -24.38 -0.06
CA ALA A 52 12.47 -25.18 0.87
C ALA A 52 11.64 -26.28 1.56
N CYS A 53 10.39 -25.99 1.94
CA CYS A 53 9.47 -27.02 2.48
C CYS A 53 9.19 -28.15 1.48
N ARG A 54 9.00 -27.82 0.20
CA ARG A 54 8.81 -28.83 -0.86
C ARG A 54 10.06 -29.67 -1.09
N GLU A 55 11.24 -29.06 -1.00
CA GLU A 55 12.53 -29.76 -1.12
C GLU A 55 12.80 -30.71 0.06
N CYS A 56 12.36 -30.36 1.28
CA CYS A 56 12.53 -31.22 2.45
C CYS A 56 11.74 -32.53 2.38
N GLN A 57 10.62 -32.56 1.65
CA GLN A 57 9.75 -33.74 1.49
C GLN A 57 9.33 -34.41 2.83
N ASP A 58 9.32 -33.65 3.92
CA ASP A 58 8.96 -34.09 5.27
C ASP A 58 7.44 -34.01 5.55
N GLY A 59 6.67 -33.64 4.52
CA GLY A 59 5.23 -33.40 4.62
C GLY A 59 4.84 -32.04 5.20
N SER A 60 5.81 -31.10 5.32
CA SER A 60 5.61 -29.68 5.62
C SER A 60 5.31 -28.82 4.36
N ASP A 61 5.24 -29.46 3.19
CA ASP A 61 4.84 -28.82 1.94
C ASP A 61 3.37 -28.34 1.96
N ASP A 62 2.94 -27.70 0.87
CA ASP A 62 1.58 -27.22 0.69
C ASP A 62 0.64 -28.26 0.04
N SER A 63 1.08 -29.52 -0.13
CA SER A 63 0.30 -30.55 -0.84
C SER A 63 -0.96 -30.96 -0.10
N LYS A 64 -0.93 -30.97 1.25
CA LYS A 64 -2.04 -31.40 2.10
C LYS A 64 -3.15 -30.36 2.19
N MET A 65 -2.79 -29.08 2.25
CA MET A 65 -3.75 -27.98 2.41
C MET A 65 -4.11 -27.33 1.07
N GLY A 66 -3.29 -27.51 0.03
CA GLY A 66 -3.52 -26.97 -1.30
C GLY A 66 -3.79 -25.47 -1.27
N ALA A 67 -4.93 -25.05 -1.83
CA ALA A 67 -5.34 -23.65 -1.84
C ALA A 67 -5.62 -23.06 -0.44
N GLY A 68 -5.91 -23.90 0.56
CA GLY A 68 -6.13 -23.50 1.95
C GLY A 68 -4.84 -23.33 2.76
N ASP A 69 -3.66 -23.55 2.16
CA ASP A 69 -2.39 -23.33 2.86
C ASP A 69 -2.23 -21.86 3.25
N GLY A 70 -2.07 -21.60 4.55
CA GLY A 70 -1.98 -20.24 5.09
C GLY A 70 -0.83 -19.42 4.51
N ARG A 71 0.27 -20.04 4.09
CA ARG A 71 1.41 -19.34 3.46
C ARG A 71 1.02 -18.86 2.07
N ARG A 72 0.34 -19.70 1.28
CA ARG A 72 -0.17 -19.32 -0.04
C ARG A 72 -1.21 -18.20 0.04
N VAL A 73 -2.14 -18.30 0.99
CA VAL A 73 -3.14 -17.25 1.25
C VAL A 73 -2.46 -15.94 1.63
N LEU A 74 -1.47 -16.00 2.52
CA LEU A 74 -0.74 -14.83 2.96
C LEU A 74 0.06 -14.17 1.82
N ILE A 75 0.73 -14.96 0.96
CA ILE A 75 1.38 -14.46 -0.26
C ILE A 75 0.37 -13.76 -1.18
N GLY A 76 -0.80 -14.38 -1.40
CA GLY A 76 -1.88 -13.80 -2.20
C GLY A 76 -2.33 -12.44 -1.65
N ASN A 77 -2.64 -12.39 -0.36
CA ASN A 77 -3.07 -11.15 0.32
C ASN A 77 -2.01 -10.04 0.25
N MET A 78 -0.73 -10.38 0.43
CA MET A 78 0.35 -9.40 0.31
C MET A 78 0.47 -8.86 -1.11
N THR A 79 0.38 -9.73 -2.11
CA THR A 79 0.49 -9.36 -3.53
C THR A 79 -0.68 -8.47 -3.94
N GLU A 80 -1.90 -8.81 -3.52
CA GLU A 80 -3.10 -8.01 -3.78
C GLU A 80 -2.98 -6.63 -3.16
N TYR A 81 -2.61 -6.55 -1.88
CA TYR A 81 -2.52 -5.28 -1.17
C TYR A 81 -1.38 -4.41 -1.70
N MET A 82 -0.25 -5.01 -2.08
CA MET A 82 0.83 -4.34 -2.80
C MET A 82 0.34 -3.72 -4.12
N GLY A 83 -0.41 -4.49 -4.92
CA GLY A 83 -1.00 -4.00 -6.17
C GLY A 83 -1.95 -2.82 -5.94
N TRP A 84 -2.79 -2.89 -4.90
CA TRP A 84 -3.66 -1.78 -4.51
C TRP A 84 -2.88 -0.53 -4.10
N LEU A 85 -1.80 -0.67 -3.31
CA LEU A 85 -0.94 0.44 -2.89
C LEU A 85 -0.25 1.12 -4.09
N HIS A 86 0.24 0.34 -5.05
CA HIS A 86 0.79 0.88 -6.30
C HIS A 86 -0.27 1.63 -7.09
N TRP A 87 -1.40 1.01 -7.40
CA TRP A 87 -2.49 1.66 -8.12
C TRP A 87 -2.94 2.96 -7.44
N LYS A 88 -3.11 2.95 -6.12
CA LYS A 88 -3.58 4.10 -5.35
C LYS A 88 -2.62 5.28 -5.41
N HIS A 89 -1.32 5.03 -5.32
CA HIS A 89 -0.30 6.08 -5.22
C HIS A 89 0.37 6.43 -6.56
N ASP A 90 0.30 5.57 -7.57
CA ASP A 90 0.70 5.88 -8.94
C ASP A 90 -0.36 6.71 -9.65
N ALA A 91 -1.66 6.49 -9.37
CA ALA A 91 -2.74 7.37 -9.85
C ALA A 91 -2.63 8.81 -9.29
N GLU A 92 -2.11 8.98 -8.07
CA GLU A 92 -1.80 10.28 -7.47
C GLU A 92 -0.62 10.99 -8.18
N ARG A 93 0.16 10.28 -9.01
CA ARG A 93 1.30 10.84 -9.77
C ARG A 93 0.90 11.42 -11.14
N GLY A 94 -0.19 10.94 -11.73
CA GLY A 94 -0.68 11.38 -13.04
C GLY A 94 -1.67 12.56 -13.00
N THR A 95 -2.03 13.05 -11.82
CA THR A 95 -2.97 14.15 -11.60
C THR A 95 -2.31 15.43 -11.08
N ALA A 96 -0.97 15.51 -11.17
CA ALA A 96 -0.15 16.66 -10.79
C ALA A 96 0.21 17.54 -11.98
#